data_AF-A0A9C9XPT2-F1
#
_entry.id   AF-A0A9C9XPT2-F1
#
_cell.length_a   1.000
_cell.length_b   1.000
_cell.length_c   1.000
_cell.angle_alpha   90.00
_cell.angle_beta   90.00
_cell.angle_gamma   90.00
#
_symmetry.space_group_name_H-M   'P 1'
#
loop_
_entity.id
_entity.type
_entity.pdbx_description
1 polymer ?
#
loop_
_entity_poly.entity_id
_entity_poly.type
_entity_poly.pdbx_seq_one_letter_code
_entity_poly.pdbx_strand_id
1 'polypeptide(L)'
;GTRDTLAVARAIGELVLEGPLPYKVKVGISGCRMCCCESWMRDVGLAAEKKGWRFTFGGNAAGRPRIGDLVAEGLNDDEAVALIERTLNFYLKTAKYKTRSARFMERFSIEELKKHVLG
;
A
#
# COMPACT_ATOMS: atom_id res chain seq x y z
N GLY A 1 3.56 -8.33 -16.55
CA GLY A 1 4.52 -7.67 -17.42
C GLY A 1 5.64 -7.15 -16.56
N THR A 2 6.69 -6.64 -17.19
CA THR A 2 7.68 -5.81 -16.51
C THR A 2 7.23 -4.36 -16.66
N ARG A 3 7.34 -3.56 -15.60
CA ARG A 3 7.05 -2.11 -15.61
C ARG A 3 8.20 -1.35 -14.95
N ASP A 4 8.48 -0.16 -15.45
CA ASP A 4 9.38 0.77 -14.77
C ASP A 4 8.74 1.21 -13.45
N THR A 5 9.54 1.20 -12.39
CA THR A 5 9.10 1.56 -11.03
C THR A 5 9.50 2.97 -10.65
N LEU A 6 10.42 3.62 -11.36
CA LEU A 6 11.02 4.88 -10.94
C LEU A 6 10.01 6.03 -10.93
N ALA A 7 9.18 6.14 -11.97
CA ALA A 7 8.16 7.17 -12.06
C ALA A 7 7.14 7.07 -10.90
N VAL A 8 6.59 5.87 -10.68
CA VAL A 8 5.62 5.63 -9.60
C VAL A 8 6.26 5.80 -8.22
N ALA A 9 7.52 5.41 -8.05
CA ALA A 9 8.25 5.58 -6.79
C ALA A 9 8.45 7.05 -6.43
N ARG A 10 8.77 7.90 -7.41
CA ARG A 10 8.87 9.36 -7.20
C ARG A 10 7.53 9.95 -6.82
N ALA A 11 6.48 9.61 -7.58
CA ALA A 11 5.13 10.09 -7.31
C ALA A 11 4.65 9.71 -5.89
N ILE A 12 4.90 8.48 -5.44
CA ILE A 12 4.59 8.04 -4.07
C ILE A 12 5.43 8.82 -3.03
N GLY A 13 6.70 9.09 -3.32
CA GLY A 13 7.59 9.85 -2.43
C GLY A 13 7.24 11.33 -2.27
N GLU A 14 6.51 11.88 -3.24
CA GLU A 14 6.09 13.29 -3.28
C GLU A 14 4.65 13.49 -2.77
N LEU A 15 3.97 12.43 -2.31
CA LEU A 15 2.60 12.52 -1.79
C LEU A 15 2.49 13.50 -0.62
N VAL A 16 1.52 14.40 -0.72
CA VAL A 16 1.16 15.35 0.34
C VAL A 16 -0.04 14.80 1.10
N LEU A 17 0.23 14.18 2.25
CA LEU A 17 -0.82 13.63 3.11
C LEU A 17 -1.46 14.71 3.98
N GLU A 18 -2.69 14.47 4.43
CA GLU A 18 -3.45 15.39 5.28
C GLU A 18 -2.86 15.56 6.70
N GLY A 19 -1.88 14.73 7.06
CA GLY A 19 -1.20 14.81 8.35
C GLY A 19 -0.09 13.78 8.51
N PRO A 20 0.59 13.73 9.67
CA PRO A 20 1.62 12.75 9.93
C PRO A 20 1.03 11.34 10.03
N LEU A 21 1.75 10.37 9.45
CA LEU A 21 1.37 8.97 9.55
C LEU A 21 1.43 8.49 11.02
N PRO A 22 0.48 7.64 11.47
CA PRO A 22 0.43 7.13 12.85
C PRO A 22 1.70 6.40 13.31
N TYR A 23 2.45 5.84 12.36
CA TYR A 23 3.74 5.20 12.57
C TYR A 23 4.54 5.15 11.26
N LYS A 24 5.81 4.71 11.31
CA LYS A 24 6.64 4.52 10.10
C LYS A 24 5.97 3.57 9.10
N VAL A 25 5.97 3.97 7.83
CA VAL A 25 5.43 3.22 6.69
C VAL A 25 6.58 2.84 5.77
N LYS A 26 6.68 1.57 5.41
CA LYS A 26 7.63 1.07 4.42
C LYS A 26 6.89 0.82 3.11
N VAL A 27 7.49 1.23 2.00
CA VAL A 27 6.94 1.03 0.65
C VAL A 27 7.80 -0.01 -0.09
N GLY A 28 7.16 -0.92 -0.83
CA GLY A 28 7.85 -1.89 -1.70
C GLY A 28 7.21 -1.93 -3.07
N ILE A 29 7.98 -1.55 -4.10
CA ILE A 29 7.51 -1.46 -5.48
C ILE A 29 8.29 -2.47 -6.32
N SER A 30 7.61 -3.51 -6.79
CA SER A 30 8.20 -4.56 -7.62
C SER A 30 7.73 -4.41 -9.06
N GLY A 31 8.66 -4.15 -9.98
CA GLY A 31 8.37 -3.98 -11.41
C GLY A 31 7.94 -5.26 -12.12
N CYS A 32 7.84 -6.40 -11.44
CA CYS A 32 7.33 -7.65 -11.97
C CYS A 32 6.71 -8.53 -10.87
N ARG A 33 6.01 -9.58 -11.29
CA ARG A 33 5.33 -10.55 -10.39
C ARG A 33 6.26 -11.34 -9.47
N MET A 34 7.57 -11.36 -9.72
CA MET A 34 8.54 -12.05 -8.84
C MET A 34 8.67 -11.38 -7.48
N CYS A 35 8.21 -10.13 -7.35
CA CYS A 35 8.09 -9.45 -6.07
C CYS A 35 9.43 -9.34 -5.30
N CYS A 36 10.53 -9.07 -6.00
CA CYS A 36 11.88 -8.99 -5.41
C CYS A 36 12.06 -7.86 -4.39
N CYS A 37 11.15 -6.89 -4.31
CA CYS A 37 11.16 -5.85 -3.29
C CYS A 37 10.24 -6.18 -2.09
N GLU A 38 9.80 -7.43 -2.00
CA GLU A 38 8.88 -7.97 -1.00
C GLU A 38 7.63 -7.09 -0.79
N SER A 39 7.02 -6.60 -1.88
CA SER A 39 5.87 -5.69 -1.87
C SER A 39 4.75 -6.17 -0.94
N TRP A 40 4.45 -7.47 -0.91
CA TRP A 40 3.44 -8.06 -0.01
C TRP A 40 3.77 -7.95 1.49
N MET A 41 5.04 -7.74 1.83
CA MET A 41 5.53 -7.65 3.21
C MET A 41 5.79 -6.20 3.66
N ARG A 42 5.44 -5.23 2.82
CA ARG A 42 5.56 -3.80 3.12
C ARG A 42 4.22 -3.22 3.54
N ASP A 43 4.25 -2.13 4.29
CA ASP A 43 3.05 -1.43 4.73
C ASP A 43 2.23 -1.00 3.49
N VAL A 44 2.92 -0.48 2.46
CA VAL A 44 2.40 -0.20 1.11
C VAL A 44 3.16 -1.06 0.10
N GLY A 45 2.45 -1.94 -0.59
CA GLY A 45 3.02 -2.84 -1.58
C GLY A 45 2.45 -2.60 -2.97
N LEU A 46 3.31 -2.45 -3.97
CA LEU A 46 2.92 -2.36 -5.37
C LEU A 46 3.68 -3.40 -6.19
N ALA A 47 2.98 -4.24 -6.94
CA ALA A 47 3.61 -5.27 -7.78
C ALA A 47 3.02 -5.26 -9.20
N ALA A 48 3.88 -5.20 -10.21
CA ALA A 48 3.44 -5.15 -11.60
C ALA A 48 2.95 -6.51 -12.10
N GLU A 49 1.83 -6.48 -12.82
CA GLU A 49 1.24 -7.62 -13.51
C GLU A 49 1.08 -7.34 -15.00
N LYS A 50 0.39 -8.22 -15.74
CA LYS A 50 0.14 -8.01 -17.18
C LYS A 50 -0.78 -6.81 -17.42
N LYS A 51 -1.82 -6.65 -16.59
CA LYS A 51 -2.89 -5.66 -16.80
C LYS A 51 -2.77 -4.39 -15.98
N GLY A 52 -1.74 -4.25 -15.14
CA GLY A 52 -1.70 -3.14 -14.18
C GLY A 52 -0.77 -3.40 -13.01
N TRP A 53 -0.96 -2.61 -11.97
CA TRP A 53 -0.42 -2.85 -10.65
C TRP A 53 -1.42 -3.62 -9.79
N ARG A 54 -0.89 -4.49 -8.93
CA ARG A 54 -1.56 -4.93 -7.70
C ARG A 54 -1.10 -4.06 -6.56
N PHE A 55 -2.05 -3.46 -5.86
CA PHE A 55 -1.80 -2.69 -4.66
C PHE A 55 -2.23 -3.50 -3.43
N THR A 56 -1.30 -3.67 -2.49
CA THR A 56 -1.51 -4.37 -1.22
C THR A 56 -1.21 -3.44 -0.05
N PHE A 57 -1.94 -3.58 1.06
CA PHE A 57 -1.75 -2.76 2.26
C PHE A 57 -1.67 -3.60 3.54
N GLY A 58 -0.95 -3.11 4.55
CA GLY A 58 -0.87 -3.74 5.88
C GLY A 58 0.10 -4.91 5.97
N GLY A 59 1.08 -5.01 5.07
CA GLY A 59 2.18 -5.98 5.20
C GLY A 59 3.18 -5.57 6.27
N ASN A 60 3.91 -6.54 6.84
CA ASN A 60 4.96 -6.26 7.82
C ASN A 60 6.03 -7.36 7.83
N ALA A 61 7.25 -7.03 7.39
CA ALA A 61 8.47 -7.79 7.65
C ALA A 61 9.17 -7.27 8.93
N ALA A 62 8.69 -7.68 10.10
CA ALA A 62 9.31 -7.41 11.40
C ALA A 62 8.92 -8.49 12.41
N GLY A 63 9.20 -8.29 13.70
CA GLY A 63 9.05 -9.31 14.76
C GLY A 63 7.67 -9.98 14.92
N ARG A 64 6.60 -9.43 14.32
CA ARG A 64 5.34 -10.16 14.12
C ARG A 64 4.90 -10.04 12.66
N PRO A 65 5.37 -10.94 11.79
CA PRO A 65 5.16 -10.89 10.35
C PRO A 65 3.69 -10.85 9.96
N ARG A 66 3.37 -10.20 8.84
CA ARG A 66 2.04 -10.20 8.23
C ARG A 66 2.16 -10.00 6.73
N ILE A 67 1.44 -10.80 5.96
CA ILE A 67 1.24 -10.60 4.52
C ILE A 67 0.17 -9.52 4.35
N GLY A 68 0.42 -8.53 3.49
CA GLY A 68 -0.53 -7.47 3.19
C GLY A 68 -1.75 -7.98 2.42
N ASP A 69 -2.87 -7.28 2.55
CA ASP A 69 -4.11 -7.63 1.88
C ASP A 69 -4.19 -6.96 0.52
N LEU A 70 -4.73 -7.66 -0.48
CA LEU A 70 -4.95 -7.10 -1.82
C LEU A 70 -6.11 -6.09 -1.79
N VAL A 71 -5.78 -4.82 -2.02
CA VAL A 71 -6.74 -3.72 -2.06
C VAL A 71 -7.37 -3.63 -3.45
N ALA A 72 -6.55 -3.55 -4.50
CA ALA A 72 -7.02 -3.52 -5.88
C ALA A 72 -5.94 -4.04 -6.85
N GLU A 73 -6.37 -4.39 -8.05
CA GLU A 73 -5.52 -4.88 -9.13
C GLU A 73 -5.93 -4.26 -10.47
N GLY A 74 -5.05 -4.38 -11.48
CA GLY A 74 -5.32 -3.82 -12.81
C GLY A 74 -5.17 -2.31 -12.90
N LEU A 75 -4.56 -1.68 -11.89
CA LEU A 75 -4.41 -0.23 -11.83
C LEU A 75 -3.37 0.28 -12.84
N ASN A 76 -3.64 1.41 -13.48
CA ASN A 76 -2.60 2.20 -14.12
C ASN A 76 -1.76 2.97 -13.07
N ASP A 77 -0.76 3.73 -13.52
CA ASP A 77 0.19 4.40 -12.62
C ASP A 77 -0.50 5.47 -11.78
N ASP A 78 -1.35 6.31 -12.38
CA ASP A 78 -2.08 7.38 -11.69
C ASP A 78 -3.11 6.80 -10.71
N GLU A 79 -3.84 5.77 -11.11
CA GLU A 79 -4.79 5.06 -10.25
C GLU A 79 -4.10 4.43 -9.03
N ALA A 80 -2.91 3.85 -9.22
CA ALA A 80 -2.13 3.27 -8.14
C ALA A 80 -1.68 4.34 -7.14
N VAL A 81 -1.13 5.46 -7.62
CA VAL A 81 -0.69 6.58 -6.77
C VAL A 81 -1.87 7.17 -6.00
N ALA A 82 -2.98 7.47 -6.68
CA ALA A 82 -4.17 8.03 -6.07
C ALA A 82 -4.80 7.09 -5.03
N LEU A 83 -4.81 5.78 -5.30
CA LEU A 83 -5.34 4.81 -4.33
C LEU A 83 -4.43 4.64 -3.11
N ILE A 84 -3.11 4.70 -3.29
CA ILE A 84 -2.15 4.70 -2.18
C ILE A 84 -2.38 5.93 -1.30
N GLU A 85 -2.49 7.11 -1.89
CA GLU A 85 -2.77 8.35 -1.17
C GLU A 85 -4.07 8.27 -0.36
N ARG A 86 -5.19 7.87 -1.00
CA ARG A 86 -6.47 7.66 -0.31
C ARG A 86 -6.34 6.68 0.85
N THR A 87 -5.61 5.58 0.65
CA THR A 87 -5.42 4.55 1.69
C THR A 87 -4.59 5.08 2.86
N LEU A 88 -3.55 5.86 2.60
CA LEU A 88 -2.72 6.47 3.65
C LEU A 88 -3.48 7.56 4.41
N ASN A 89 -4.26 8.39 3.71
CA ASN A 89 -5.15 9.38 4.33
C ASN A 89 -6.25 8.72 5.16
N PHE A 90 -6.77 7.58 4.74
CA PHE A 90 -7.71 6.81 5.55
C PHE A 90 -7.04 6.20 6.79
N TYR A 91 -5.87 5.59 6.62
CA TYR A 91 -5.08 5.02 7.72
C TYR A 91 -4.69 6.09 8.76
N LEU A 92 -4.27 7.28 8.33
CA LEU A 92 -3.89 8.34 9.27
C LEU A 92 -5.08 8.89 10.06
N LYS A 93 -6.28 8.97 9.46
CA LYS A 93 -7.49 9.44 10.15
C LYS A 93 -8.06 8.43 11.15
N THR A 94 -7.90 7.14 10.83
CA THR A 94 -8.65 6.07 11.51
C THR A 94 -7.80 5.32 12.54
N ALA A 95 -6.50 5.16 12.28
CA ALA A 95 -5.65 4.38 13.19
C ALA A 95 -5.25 5.18 14.43
N LYS A 96 -5.16 4.47 15.57
CA LYS A 96 -4.65 5.04 16.82
C LYS A 96 -3.17 5.39 16.70
N TYR A 97 -2.72 6.40 17.45
CA TYR A 97 -1.30 6.78 17.55
C TYR A 97 -0.40 5.56 17.85
N LYS A 98 0.76 5.50 17.18
CA LYS A 98 1.74 4.41 17.27
C LYS A 98 1.25 3.03 16.82
N THR A 99 0.21 2.96 15.99
CA THR A 99 -0.28 1.69 15.43
C THR A 99 0.32 1.42 14.06
N ARG A 100 1.02 0.31 13.86
CA ARG A 100 1.47 -0.15 12.52
C ARG A 100 0.28 -0.45 11.60
N SER A 101 0.42 -0.20 10.29
CA SER A 101 -0.58 -0.57 9.27
C SER A 101 -1.03 -2.04 9.38
N ALA A 102 -0.08 -2.97 9.60
CA ALA A 102 -0.39 -4.39 9.81
C ALA A 102 -1.26 -4.66 11.05
N ARG A 103 -1.06 -3.90 12.13
CA ARG A 103 -1.86 -4.03 13.36
C ARG A 103 -3.21 -3.34 13.23
N PHE A 104 -3.28 -2.30 12.41
CA PHE A 104 -4.52 -1.69 11.99
C PHE A 104 -5.37 -2.67 11.17
N MET A 105 -4.80 -3.30 10.13
CA MET A 105 -5.52 -4.23 9.24
C MET A 105 -5.94 -5.55 9.89
N GLU A 106 -5.34 -5.96 11.00
CA GLU A 106 -5.84 -7.10 11.79
C GLU A 106 -7.15 -6.80 12.52
N ARG A 107 -7.44 -5.51 12.74
CA ARG A 107 -8.68 -5.04 13.38
C ARG A 107 -9.66 -4.49 12.36
N PHE A 108 -9.14 -3.86 11.32
CA PHE A 108 -9.87 -3.20 10.26
C PHE A 108 -9.80 -4.08 9.01
N SER A 109 -10.84 -4.88 8.77
CA SER A 109 -10.82 -5.89 7.70
C SER A 109 -10.58 -5.26 6.33
N ILE A 110 -10.14 -6.08 5.36
CA ILE A 110 -9.91 -5.62 4.00
C ILE A 110 -11.21 -5.14 3.33
N GLU A 111 -12.35 -5.74 3.66
CA GLU A 111 -13.67 -5.35 3.16
C GLU A 111 -14.04 -3.95 3.64
N GLU A 112 -13.85 -3.66 4.92
CA GLU A 112 -14.07 -2.32 5.48
C GLU A 112 -13.13 -1.30 4.84
N LEU A 113 -11.85 -1.64 4.66
CA LEU A 113 -10.90 -0.75 3.97
C LEU A 113 -11.39 -0.42 2.56
N LYS A 114 -11.75 -1.44 1.78
CA LYS A 114 -12.21 -1.29 0.39
C LYS A 114 -13.43 -0.38 0.27
N LYS A 115 -14.41 -0.47 1.18
CA LYS A 115 -15.59 0.41 1.20
C LYS A 115 -15.21 1.90 1.31
N HIS A 116 -14.13 2.22 2.01
CA HIS A 116 -13.70 3.61 2.21
C HIS A 116 -12.76 4.14 1.12
N VAL A 117 -11.97 3.27 0.48
CA VAL A 117 -10.90 3.73 -0.44
C VAL A 117 -11.20 3.49 -1.92
N LEU A 118 -12.12 2.57 -2.24
CA LEU A 118 -12.47 2.22 -3.63
C LEU A 118 -13.67 3.00 -4.18
N GLY A 119 -14.63 3.40 -3.34
CA GLY A 119 -15.82 4.14 -3.78
C GLY A 119 -16.79 3.27 -4.57
#